data_AF-A0A5B8ST50-F1
#
_entry.id   AF-A0A5B8ST50-F1
#
_cell.length_a   1.000
_cell.length_b   1.000
_cell.length_c   1.000
_cell.angle_alpha   90.00
_cell.angle_beta   90.00
_cell.angle_gamma   90.00
#
_symmetry.space_group_name_H-M   'P 1'
#
loop_
_entity.id
_entity.type
_entity.pdbx_description
1 polymer ?
#
loop_
_entity_poly.entity_id
_entity_poly.type
_entity_poly.pdbx_seq_one_letter_code
_entity_poly.pdbx_strand_id
1 'polypeptide(L)'
;MPLITLARSDGDQHRYSVTDRDSYSGVTAFWQDTQGAKRQEVQVGEADNSKQLRPTYASEADTLDATQAEWRRIQRGEAEFELTLAQGRADMLPQLPLAVRGFKPEIDATPWLVTEVSHSLNDSGFGTSIRCEVSGAQN
;
A
#
# COMPACT_ATOMS: atom_id res chain seq x y z
N MET A 1 -13.65 -6.30 -6.79
CA MET A 1 -13.47 -7.47 -5.90
C MET A 1 -14.27 -7.23 -4.62
N PRO A 2 -14.82 -8.27 -3.96
CA PRO A 2 -15.61 -8.08 -2.74
C PRO A 2 -14.74 -7.62 -1.57
N LEU A 3 -15.27 -6.73 -0.72
CA LEU A 3 -14.65 -6.33 0.54
C LEU A 3 -14.89 -7.42 1.59
N ILE A 4 -13.81 -7.94 2.18
CA ILE A 4 -13.89 -8.81 3.35
C ILE A 4 -13.79 -7.97 4.62
N THR A 5 -14.54 -8.33 5.65
CA THR A 5 -14.36 -7.80 7.01
C THR A 5 -13.83 -8.89 7.92
N LEU A 6 -12.81 -8.57 8.72
CA LEU A 6 -12.35 -9.40 9.85
C LEU A 6 -12.42 -8.63 11.16
N ALA A 7 -12.89 -9.28 12.22
CA ALA A 7 -12.83 -8.75 13.57
C ALA A 7 -11.57 -9.25 14.29
N ARG A 8 -11.14 -8.54 15.34
CA ARG A 8 -10.05 -8.99 16.21
C ARG A 8 -10.29 -10.38 16.81
N SER A 9 -11.55 -10.77 17.02
CA SER A 9 -11.92 -12.12 17.49
C SER A 9 -11.71 -13.21 16.46
N ASP A 10 -11.53 -12.87 15.18
CA ASP A 10 -11.32 -13.83 14.10
C ASP A 10 -9.85 -14.26 13.99
N GLY A 11 -8.96 -13.67 14.80
CA GLY A 11 -7.52 -13.96 14.79
C GLY A 11 -6.94 -14.11 16.18
N ASP A 12 -5.82 -14.84 16.24
CA ASP A 12 -5.13 -15.15 17.50
C ASP A 12 -3.92 -14.26 17.72
N GLN A 13 -3.27 -13.82 16.64
CA GLN A 13 -2.07 -13.00 16.65
C GLN A 13 -2.10 -11.98 15.52
N HIS A 14 -1.64 -10.76 15.80
CA HIS A 14 -1.48 -9.73 14.78
C HIS A 14 -0.17 -9.00 14.96
N ARG A 15 0.32 -8.44 13.86
CA ARG A 15 1.44 -7.50 13.83
C ARG A 15 1.02 -6.27 13.05
N TYR A 16 1.41 -5.10 13.54
CA TYR A 16 1.24 -3.84 12.85
C TYR A 16 2.56 -3.08 12.89
N SER A 17 2.99 -2.56 11.75
CA SER A 17 4.18 -1.72 11.67
C SER A 17 3.94 -0.57 10.71
N VAL A 18 4.44 0.61 11.10
CA VAL A 18 4.47 1.82 10.27
C VAL A 18 5.92 2.05 9.87
N THR A 19 6.16 2.31 8.59
CA THR A 19 7.51 2.59 8.09
C THR A 19 7.78 4.09 8.17
N ASP A 20 8.58 4.51 9.15
CA ASP A 20 8.92 5.92 9.38
C ASP A 20 10.14 6.39 8.55
N ARG A 21 10.74 5.50 7.76
CA ARG A 21 12.15 5.65 7.35
C ARG A 21 12.44 6.60 6.18
N ASP A 22 11.40 7.15 5.58
CA ASP A 22 11.44 8.29 4.66
C ASP A 22 9.97 8.63 4.39
N SER A 23 9.30 9.31 5.32
CA SER A 23 7.96 9.85 5.10
C SER A 23 8.02 10.97 4.07
N TYR A 24 8.34 10.61 2.83
CA TYR A 24 8.28 11.50 1.70
C TYR A 24 6.86 12.02 1.63
N SER A 25 6.70 13.32 1.70
CA SER A 25 5.39 13.98 1.64
C SER A 25 4.96 14.28 0.21
N GLY A 26 5.83 13.99 -0.78
CA GLY A 26 5.50 14.01 -2.21
C GLY A 26 6.53 13.33 -3.09
N VAL A 27 6.31 13.38 -4.41
CA VAL A 27 7.23 12.92 -5.46
C VAL A 27 7.35 13.99 -6.53
N THR A 28 8.59 14.29 -6.91
CA THR A 28 8.91 15.26 -7.97
C THR A 28 9.70 14.57 -9.07
N ALA A 29 9.37 14.84 -10.32
CA ALA A 29 10.13 14.36 -11.47
C ALA A 29 10.19 15.41 -12.57
N PHE A 30 11.04 15.18 -13.55
CA PHE A 30 11.32 16.16 -14.59
C PHE A 30 11.16 15.57 -15.98
N TRP A 31 10.80 16.42 -16.93
CA TRP A 31 10.82 16.12 -18.36
C TRP A 31 11.48 17.22 -19.16
N GLN A 32 11.87 16.88 -20.39
CA GLN A 32 12.47 17.80 -21.34
C GLN A 32 11.40 18.38 -22.27
N ASP A 33 11.12 19.68 -22.16
CA ASP A 33 10.29 20.37 -23.14
C ASP A 33 11.09 20.61 -24.43
N THR A 34 10.71 19.89 -25.48
CA THR A 34 11.36 19.98 -26.79
C THR A 34 10.98 21.25 -27.55
N GLN A 35 9.85 21.89 -27.24
CA GLN A 35 9.43 23.13 -27.88
C GLN A 35 10.06 24.35 -27.17
N GLY A 36 10.05 24.35 -25.85
CA GLY A 36 10.63 25.41 -25.03
C GLY A 36 12.14 25.27 -24.77
N ALA A 37 12.75 24.14 -25.16
CA ALA A 37 14.15 23.78 -24.91
C ALA A 37 14.56 23.90 -23.42
N LYS A 38 13.61 23.64 -22.51
CA LYS A 38 13.77 23.78 -21.06
C LYS A 38 13.36 22.51 -20.34
N ARG A 39 13.96 22.26 -19.18
CA ARG A 39 13.53 21.21 -18.27
C ARG A 39 12.33 21.71 -17.46
N GLN A 40 11.27 20.93 -17.43
CA GLN A 40 10.06 21.20 -16.64
C GLN A 40 9.92 20.14 -15.55
N GLU A 41 9.17 20.45 -14.50
CA GLU A 41 8.94 19.56 -13.37
C GLU A 41 7.44 19.24 -13.19
N VAL A 42 7.16 18.06 -12.65
CA VAL A 42 5.85 17.63 -12.21
C VAL A 42 5.99 17.15 -10.78
N GLN A 43 5.06 17.57 -9.92
CA GLN A 43 5.03 17.23 -8.51
C GLN A 43 3.67 16.65 -8.13
N VAL A 44 3.69 15.59 -7.32
CA VAL A 44 2.52 14.99 -6.67
C VAL A 44 2.75 14.98 -5.17
N GLY A 45 1.77 15.39 -4.37
CA GLY A 45 1.93 15.57 -2.93
C GLY A 45 2.59 16.90 -2.55
N GLU A 46 3.10 16.99 -1.33
CA GLU A 46 3.78 18.18 -0.82
C GLU A 46 5.19 18.33 -1.40
N ALA A 47 5.64 19.58 -1.53
CA ALA A 47 6.98 19.88 -2.03
C ALA A 47 8.06 19.61 -0.98
N ASP A 48 7.70 19.84 0.29
CA ASP A 48 8.57 19.56 1.41
C ASP A 48 8.84 18.05 1.47
N ASN A 49 10.06 17.68 1.82
CA ASN A 49 10.55 16.29 1.84
C ASN A 49 10.09 15.43 0.64
N SER A 50 10.03 16.00 -0.59
CA SER A 50 9.58 15.26 -1.78
C SER A 50 10.69 14.34 -2.33
N LYS A 51 10.30 13.14 -2.75
CA LYS A 51 11.20 12.20 -3.41
C LYS A 51 11.43 12.62 -4.85
N GLN A 52 12.66 12.97 -5.20
CA GLN A 52 13.02 13.25 -6.59
C GLN A 52 13.28 11.96 -7.38
N LEU A 53 12.53 11.73 -8.47
CA LEU A 53 12.81 10.65 -9.41
C LEU A 53 14.08 10.95 -10.20
N ARG A 54 14.96 9.95 -10.33
CA ARG A 54 16.24 10.07 -11.04
C ARG A 54 16.08 10.24 -12.56
N PRO A 55 15.19 9.48 -13.25
CA PRO A 55 15.02 9.63 -14.69
C PRO A 55 14.45 11.01 -15.06
N THR A 56 14.88 11.51 -16.22
CA THR A 56 14.16 12.59 -16.92
C THR A 56 13.32 11.96 -18.02
N TYR A 57 12.05 12.30 -18.07
CA TYR A 57 11.06 11.70 -18.97
C TYR A 57 10.93 12.48 -20.29
N ALA A 58 10.32 11.84 -21.28
CA ALA A 58 10.18 12.39 -22.63
C ALA A 58 9.02 13.40 -22.76
N SER A 59 8.00 13.29 -21.90
CA SER A 59 6.83 14.14 -21.93
C SER A 59 6.31 14.43 -20.52
N GLU A 60 5.48 15.47 -20.40
CA GLU A 60 4.75 15.79 -19.18
C GLU A 60 3.87 14.62 -18.72
N ALA A 61 3.16 13.99 -19.66
CA ALA A 61 2.28 12.86 -19.39
C ALA A 61 3.03 11.67 -18.78
N ASP A 62 4.17 11.29 -19.36
CA ASP A 62 5.00 10.19 -18.82
C ASP A 62 5.53 10.52 -17.41
N THR A 63 5.85 11.79 -17.17
CA THR A 63 6.32 12.27 -15.85
C THR A 63 5.21 12.21 -14.82
N LEU A 64 3.99 12.61 -15.20
CA LEU A 64 2.81 12.55 -14.35
C LEU A 64 2.49 11.10 -13.98
N ASP A 65 2.47 10.19 -14.95
CA ASP A 65 2.23 8.77 -14.69
C ASP A 65 3.29 8.17 -13.75
N ALA A 66 4.55 8.50 -13.97
CA ALA A 66 5.65 8.01 -13.12
C ALA A 66 5.61 8.58 -11.70
N THR A 67 5.35 9.88 -11.53
CA THR A 67 5.24 10.52 -10.21
C THR A 67 4.04 9.97 -9.44
N GLN A 68 2.88 9.82 -10.09
CA GLN A 68 1.70 9.21 -9.47
C GLN A 68 1.92 7.73 -9.13
N ALA A 69 2.62 6.98 -9.98
CA ALA A 69 2.93 5.57 -9.70
C ALA A 69 3.84 5.43 -8.48
N GLU A 70 4.90 6.23 -8.38
CA GLU A 70 5.80 6.20 -7.22
C GLU A 70 5.11 6.75 -5.97
N TRP A 71 4.30 7.80 -6.09
CA TRP A 71 3.53 8.33 -4.95
C TRP A 71 2.60 7.28 -4.36
N ARG A 72 1.85 6.58 -5.21
CA ARG A 72 1.02 5.45 -4.78
C ARG A 72 1.86 4.34 -4.16
N ARG A 73 3.06 4.05 -4.68
CA ARG A 73 3.95 3.04 -4.09
C ARG A 73 4.40 3.41 -2.68
N ILE A 74 4.71 4.68 -2.44
CA ILE A 74 5.11 5.20 -1.12
C ILE A 74 3.94 5.06 -0.14
N GLN A 75 2.75 5.53 -0.52
CA GLN A 75 1.56 5.44 0.33
C GLN A 75 1.20 3.99 0.70
N ARG A 76 1.30 3.04 -0.23
CA ARG A 76 1.02 1.61 0.06
C ARG A 76 1.99 1.01 1.09
N GLY A 77 3.25 1.44 1.08
CA GLY A 77 4.29 0.96 1.99
C GLY A 77 4.33 1.67 3.34
N GLU A 78 3.43 2.62 3.60
CA GLU A 78 3.41 3.40 4.84
C GLU A 78 3.10 2.53 6.06
N ALA A 79 2.21 1.56 5.92
CA ALA A 79 1.89 0.61 6.98
C ALA A 79 1.70 -0.81 6.46
N GLU A 80 2.08 -1.77 7.30
CA GLU A 80 1.90 -3.20 7.10
C GLU A 80 1.10 -3.77 8.26
N PHE A 81 0.16 -4.65 7.93
CA PHE A 81 -0.66 -5.38 8.90
C PHE A 81 -0.65 -6.86 8.58
N GLU A 82 -0.35 -7.69 9.58
CA GLU A 82 -0.36 -9.14 9.49
C GLU A 82 -1.34 -9.70 10.53
N LEU A 83 -2.11 -10.71 10.13
CA LEU A 83 -3.08 -11.37 10.99
C LEU A 83 -3.05 -12.88 10.76
N THR A 84 -2.89 -13.65 11.84
CA THR A 84 -3.09 -15.09 11.86
C THR A 84 -4.53 -15.36 12.31
N LEU A 85 -5.31 -16.01 11.43
CA LEU A 85 -6.71 -16.33 11.70
C LEU A 85 -6.84 -17.49 12.69
N ALA A 86 -7.81 -17.40 13.58
CA ALA A 86 -8.13 -18.43 14.56
C ALA A 86 -8.69 -19.71 13.91
N GLN A 87 -9.31 -19.55 12.73
CA GLN A 87 -9.80 -20.66 11.91
C GLN A 87 -9.31 -20.46 10.47
N GLY A 88 -8.82 -21.54 9.86
CA GLY A 88 -8.40 -21.48 8.46
C GLY A 88 -9.54 -21.09 7.53
N ARG A 89 -9.26 -20.17 6.60
CA ARG A 89 -10.23 -19.60 5.66
C ARG A 89 -9.69 -19.67 4.24
N ALA A 90 -10.23 -20.61 3.46
CA ALA A 90 -9.81 -20.86 2.08
C ALA A 90 -10.32 -19.82 1.07
N ASP A 91 -11.21 -18.93 1.49
CA ASP A 91 -11.74 -17.83 0.67
C ASP A 91 -10.87 -16.57 0.70
N MET A 92 -9.78 -16.58 1.48
CA MET A 92 -8.78 -15.51 1.48
C MET A 92 -7.90 -15.63 0.24
N LEU A 93 -7.79 -14.53 -0.51
CA LEU A 93 -7.00 -14.44 -1.73
C LEU A 93 -6.18 -13.15 -1.72
N PRO A 94 -5.01 -13.12 -2.39
CA PRO A 94 -4.30 -11.88 -2.66
C PRO A 94 -5.16 -10.89 -3.47
N GLN A 95 -4.83 -9.61 -3.34
CA GLN A 95 -5.52 -8.45 -3.93
C GLN A 95 -6.95 -8.21 -3.41
N LEU A 96 -7.37 -8.89 -2.34
CA LEU A 96 -8.65 -8.61 -1.72
C LEU A 96 -8.59 -7.32 -0.88
N PRO A 97 -9.56 -6.40 -1.06
CA PRO A 97 -9.73 -5.32 -0.10
C PRO A 97 -10.24 -5.90 1.22
N LEU A 98 -9.64 -5.45 2.32
CA LEU A 98 -9.91 -5.90 3.67
C LEU A 98 -10.23 -4.70 4.58
N ALA A 99 -11.30 -4.83 5.35
CA ALA A 99 -11.58 -3.98 6.50
C ALA A 99 -11.38 -4.79 7.78
N VAL A 100 -10.82 -4.17 8.81
CA VAL A 100 -10.64 -4.80 10.12
C VAL A 100 -11.37 -4.02 11.20
N ARG A 101 -11.76 -4.70 12.28
CA ARG A 101 -12.52 -4.09 13.39
C ARG A 101 -12.06 -4.62 14.74
N GLY A 102 -12.03 -3.75 15.74
CA GLY A 102 -11.69 -4.11 17.12
C GLY A 102 -10.18 -4.11 17.38
N PHE A 103 -9.38 -3.53 16.48
CA PHE A 103 -7.98 -3.22 16.73
C PHE A 103 -7.84 -1.77 17.20
N LYS A 104 -6.61 -1.23 17.20
CA LYS A 104 -6.40 0.19 17.46
C LYS A 104 -7.10 1.04 16.38
N PRO A 105 -7.56 2.26 16.72
CA PRO A 105 -8.27 3.11 15.76
C PRO A 105 -7.51 3.36 14.46
N GLU A 106 -6.18 3.49 14.52
CA GLU A 106 -5.35 3.69 13.32
C GLU A 106 -5.41 2.50 12.35
N ILE A 107 -5.48 1.27 12.88
CA ILE A 107 -5.55 0.03 12.11
C ILE A 107 -6.95 -0.14 11.49
N ASP A 108 -8.00 0.10 12.29
CA ASP A 108 -9.39 -0.03 11.87
C ASP A 108 -9.79 1.02 10.81
N ALA A 109 -9.19 2.21 10.86
CA ALA A 109 -9.43 3.30 9.90
C ALA A 109 -8.67 3.13 8.58
N THR A 110 -7.65 2.27 8.54
CA THR A 110 -6.82 2.05 7.36
C THR A 110 -7.53 1.09 6.39
N PRO A 111 -7.72 1.47 5.11
CA PRO A 111 -8.19 0.52 4.10
C PRO A 111 -7.04 -0.43 3.76
N TRP A 112 -7.23 -1.74 3.98
CA TRP A 112 -6.17 -2.73 3.76
C TRP A 112 -6.34 -3.42 2.40
N LEU A 113 -5.21 -3.76 1.77
CA LEU A 113 -5.15 -4.64 0.61
C LEU A 113 -4.33 -5.88 0.98
N VAL A 114 -4.92 -7.07 0.84
CA VAL A 114 -4.21 -8.33 1.09
C VAL A 114 -3.15 -8.53 0.02
N THR A 115 -1.87 -8.58 0.41
CA THR A 115 -0.73 -8.78 -0.50
C THR A 115 -0.29 -10.23 -0.55
N GLU A 116 -0.42 -10.95 0.57
CA GLU A 116 -0.02 -12.34 0.70
C GLU A 116 -1.04 -13.10 1.56
N VAL A 117 -1.34 -14.33 1.14
CA VAL A 117 -2.12 -15.29 1.91
C VAL A 117 -1.31 -16.56 2.03
N SER A 118 -1.07 -17.00 3.25
CA SER A 118 -0.40 -18.27 3.54
C SER A 118 -1.40 -19.24 4.16
N HIS A 119 -1.61 -20.37 3.48
CA HIS A 119 -2.38 -21.48 4.01
C HIS A 119 -1.45 -22.59 4.45
N SER A 120 -1.71 -23.17 5.62
CA SER A 120 -0.95 -24.30 6.14
C SER A 120 -1.89 -25.44 6.52
N LEU A 121 -1.41 -26.67 6.38
CA LEU A 121 -2.12 -27.86 6.83
C LEU A 121 -1.13 -28.71 7.64
N ASN A 122 -1.41 -28.89 8.92
CA ASN A 122 -0.54 -29.61 9.85
C ASN A 122 -1.39 -30.40 10.87
N ASP A 123 -0.73 -30.97 11.89
CA ASP A 123 -1.40 -31.77 12.93
C ASP A 123 -2.43 -30.97 13.77
N SER A 124 -2.35 -29.63 13.75
CA SER A 124 -3.34 -28.73 14.38
C SER A 124 -4.50 -28.34 13.46
N GLY A 125 -4.51 -28.81 12.21
CA GLY A 125 -5.54 -28.55 11.22
C GLY A 125 -5.15 -27.53 10.16
N PHE A 126 -6.16 -26.88 9.58
CA PHE A 126 -6.01 -25.89 8.51
C PHE A 126 -5.84 -24.48 9.08
N GLY A 127 -4.69 -23.87 8.80
CA GLY A 127 -4.35 -22.51 9.23
C GLY A 127 -4.37 -21.52 8.08
N THR A 128 -4.55 -20.24 8.40
CA THR A 128 -4.45 -19.14 7.42
C THR A 128 -3.87 -17.91 8.08
N SER A 129 -2.84 -17.33 7.46
CA SER A 129 -2.32 -16.00 7.80
C SER A 129 -2.34 -15.09 6.58
N ILE A 130 -2.52 -13.80 6.84
CA ILE A 130 -2.57 -12.77 5.81
C ILE A 130 -1.59 -11.65 6.12
N ARG A 131 -0.96 -11.13 5.07
CA ARG A 131 -0.23 -9.86 5.10
C ARG A 131 -0.98 -8.85 4.25
N CYS A 132 -1.06 -7.63 4.75
CA CYS A 132 -1.75 -6.53 4.13
C CYS A 132 -0.87 -5.29 4.09
N GLU A 133 -1.06 -4.50 3.03
CA GLU A 133 -0.50 -3.15 2.90
C GLU A 133 -1.64 -2.12 2.84
N VAL A 134 -1.31 -0.84 3.00
CA VAL A 134 -2.31 0.23 2.83
C VAL A 134 -2.84 0.17 1.40
N SER A 135 -4.15 0.17 1.24
CA SER A 135 -4.77 0.25 -0.08
C SER A 135 -4.51 1.63 -0.65
N GLY A 136 -3.66 1.69 -1.68
CA GLY A 136 -3.47 2.92 -2.47
C GLY A 136 -4.73 3.17 -3.29
N ALA A 137 -5.73 3.81 -2.70
CA ALA A 137 -7.03 4.02 -3.34
C ALA A 137 -6.88 4.74 -4.69
N GLN A 138 -7.44 4.13 -5.73
CA GLN A 138 -7.80 4.82 -6.96
C GLN A 138 -9.11 5.56 -6.67
N ASN A 139 -9.06 6.87 -6.51
CA ASN A 139 -10.23 7.74 -6.73
C ASN A 139 -10.13 8.34 -8.12
#